data_AF-K1S0L5-F1
#
_entry.id   AF-K1S0L5-F1
#
_cell.length_a   1.000
_cell.length_b   1.000
_cell.length_c   1.000
_cell.angle_alpha   90.00
_cell.angle_beta   90.00
_cell.angle_gamma   90.00
#
_symmetry.space_group_name_H-M   'P 1'
#
loop_
_entity.id
_entity.type
_entity.pdbx_description
1 polymer ?
#
loop_
_entity_poly.entity_id
_entity_poly.type
_entity_poly.pdbx_seq_one_letter_code
_entity_poly.pdbx_strand_id
1 'polypeptide(L)'
;MLRNAFEYEIDGHKCLCLNTPYGNSRVFNDKFDEYPMVCKFSYTGLHTWRYTFYSSEKHPDSVDVSVIAKKLGGGGHRSAAGVTLSYNLFEHNS
;
A
#
# COMPACT_ATOMS: atom_id res chain seq x y z
N MET A 1 7.56 -9.35 14.09
CA MET A 1 8.02 -8.52 12.94
C MET A 1 7.49 -9.16 11.66
N LEU A 2 6.80 -8.39 10.80
CA LEU A 2 6.37 -8.87 9.48
C LEU A 2 7.63 -9.08 8.63
N ARG A 3 7.86 -10.31 8.16
CA ARG A 3 8.97 -10.60 7.26
C ARG A 3 8.67 -9.93 5.91
N ASN A 4 9.70 -9.37 5.27
CA ASN A 4 9.60 -8.69 3.96
C ASN A 4 8.72 -7.43 3.96
N ALA A 5 8.62 -6.75 5.09
CA ALA A 5 8.03 -5.42 5.19
C ALA A 5 9.10 -4.33 5.38
N PHE A 6 8.84 -3.14 4.88
CA PHE A 6 9.66 -1.94 5.09
C PHE A 6 8.77 -0.70 5.15
N GLU A 7 9.28 0.37 5.76
CA GLU A 7 8.62 1.67 5.77
C GLU A 7 8.99 2.47 4.51
N TYR A 8 8.02 3.18 3.95
CA TYR A 8 8.21 4.07 2.82
C TYR A 8 7.28 5.29 2.93
N GLU A 9 7.63 6.40 2.29
CA GLU A 9 6.78 7.58 2.23
C GLU A 9 6.09 7.65 0.87
N ILE A 10 4.75 7.66 0.86
CA ILE A 10 3.97 7.81 -0.37
C ILE A 10 3.09 9.04 -0.20
N ASP A 11 3.28 10.03 -1.07
CA ASP A 11 2.50 11.27 -1.07
C ASP A 11 2.57 12.02 0.28
N GLY A 12 3.73 12.00 0.94
CA GLY A 12 3.95 12.63 2.24
C GLY A 12 3.43 11.82 3.45
N HIS A 13 2.91 10.61 3.24
CA HIS A 13 2.35 9.77 4.30
C HIS A 13 3.20 8.54 4.56
N LYS A 14 3.46 8.27 5.84
CA LYS A 14 4.16 7.06 6.28
C LYS A 14 3.37 5.81 5.93
N CYS A 15 4.00 4.85 5.26
CA CYS A 15 3.37 3.62 4.82
C CYS A 15 4.20 2.41 5.21
N LEU A 16 3.56 1.40 5.81
CA LEU A 16 4.18 0.08 5.93
C LEU A 16 3.90 -0.73 4.66
N CYS A 17 4.95 -1.03 3.90
CA CYS A 17 4.89 -1.78 2.66
C CYS A 17 5.28 -3.24 2.89
N LEU A 18 4.45 -4.20 2.48
CA LEU A 18 4.69 -5.64 2.64
C LEU A 18 4.70 -6.33 1.28
N ASN A 19 5.81 -7.00 0.95
CA ASN A 19 5.91 -7.81 -0.26
C ASN A 19 5.19 -9.15 -0.06
N THR A 20 3.97 -9.26 -0.60
CA THR A 20 3.18 -10.48 -0.60
C THR A 20 2.13 -10.47 -1.72
N PRO A 21 2.00 -11.56 -2.50
CA PRO A 21 0.94 -11.67 -3.50
C PRO A 21 -0.44 -11.99 -2.88
N TYR A 22 -0.50 -12.43 -1.61
CA TYR A 22 -1.71 -12.99 -1.00
C TYR A 22 -2.30 -12.10 0.11
N GLY A 23 -3.55 -12.40 0.49
CA GLY A 23 -4.22 -11.80 1.65
C GLY A 23 -4.87 -10.44 1.39
N ASN A 24 -5.26 -9.76 2.47
CA ASN A 24 -5.86 -8.43 2.50
C ASN A 24 -5.28 -7.64 3.70
N SER A 25 -5.92 -6.56 4.17
CA SER A 25 -5.44 -5.78 5.32
C SER A 25 -5.09 -6.60 6.57
N ARG A 26 -5.67 -7.79 6.77
CA ARG A 26 -5.36 -8.66 7.91
C ARG A 26 -3.92 -9.15 7.93
N VAL A 27 -3.20 -9.16 6.80
CA VAL A 27 -1.78 -9.58 6.80
C VAL A 27 -0.88 -8.64 7.62
N PHE A 28 -1.36 -7.43 7.92
CA PHE A 28 -0.63 -6.45 8.72
C PHE A 28 -0.82 -6.63 10.24
N ASN A 29 -1.79 -7.45 10.68
CA ASN A 29 -2.12 -7.66 12.10
C ASN A 29 -2.19 -6.32 12.86
N ASP A 30 -1.55 -6.23 14.02
CA ASP A 30 -1.51 -5.04 14.86
C ASP A 30 -0.92 -3.80 14.14
N LYS A 31 -0.08 -4.01 13.11
CA LYS A 31 0.48 -2.88 12.33
C LYS A 31 -0.55 -2.14 11.49
N PHE A 32 -1.71 -2.74 11.25
CA PHE A 32 -2.76 -2.10 10.46
C PHE A 32 -3.29 -0.81 11.12
N ASP A 33 -3.38 -0.81 12.45
CA ASP A 33 -3.89 0.31 13.24
C ASP A 33 -2.77 1.28 13.69
N GLU A 34 -1.49 0.96 13.44
CA GLU A 34 -0.33 1.77 13.83
C GLU A 34 0.17 2.75 12.75
N TYR A 35 -0.32 2.64 11.51
CA TYR A 35 0.09 3.46 10.38
C TYR A 35 -1.11 4.17 9.76
N PRO A 36 -0.94 5.40 9.22
CA PRO A 36 -2.02 6.10 8.53
C PRO A 36 -2.49 5.34 7.28
N MET A 37 -1.59 4.54 6.69
CA MET A 37 -1.89 3.53 5.69
C MET A 37 -0.86 2.40 5.66
N VAL A 38 -1.26 1.28 5.07
CA VAL A 38 -0.38 0.16 4.75
C VAL A 38 -0.54 -0.24 3.29
N CYS A 39 0.49 -0.82 2.70
CA CYS A 39 0.50 -1.24 1.30
C CYS A 39 0.98 -2.68 1.21
N LYS A 40 0.19 -3.58 0.63
CA LYS A 40 0.73 -4.84 0.14
C LYS A 40 1.09 -4.69 -1.32
N PHE A 41 2.18 -5.30 -1.74
CA PHE A 41 2.58 -5.29 -3.14
C PHE A 41 3.22 -6.60 -3.56
N SER A 42 3.23 -6.84 -4.86
CA SER A 42 3.88 -8.01 -5.44
C SER A 42 4.20 -7.79 -6.91
N TYR A 43 5.31 -8.35 -7.38
CA TYR A 43 5.55 -8.52 -8.80
C TYR A 43 4.63 -9.63 -9.33
N THR A 44 3.81 -9.33 -10.33
CA THR A 44 2.85 -10.29 -10.92
C THR A 44 3.41 -11.01 -12.15
N GLY A 45 4.67 -10.73 -12.53
CA GLY A 45 5.22 -11.14 -13.82
C GLY A 45 4.96 -10.09 -14.91
N LEU A 46 5.50 -10.32 -16.10
CA LEU A 46 5.31 -9.46 -17.29
C LEU A 46 5.62 -7.96 -17.04
N HIS A 47 6.69 -7.66 -16.29
CA HIS A 47 7.07 -6.29 -15.93
C HIS A 47 5.98 -5.52 -15.19
N THR A 48 5.11 -6.23 -14.46
CA THR A 48 3.95 -5.63 -13.81
C THR A 48 3.99 -5.81 -12.29
N TRP A 49 3.68 -4.73 -11.58
CA TRP A 49 3.62 -4.67 -10.13
C TRP A 49 2.21 -4.31 -9.68
N ARG A 50 1.67 -5.08 -8.74
CA ARG A 50 0.37 -4.79 -8.14
C ARG A 50 0.56 -4.22 -6.75
N TYR A 51 -0.14 -3.13 -6.45
CA TYR A 51 -0.18 -2.48 -5.16
C TYR A 51 -1.61 -2.45 -4.65
N THR A 52 -1.80 -2.71 -3.36
CA THR A 52 -3.09 -2.52 -2.69
C THR A 52 -2.84 -1.81 -1.38
N PHE A 53 -3.43 -0.64 -1.26
CA PHE A 53 -3.38 0.23 -0.11
C PHE A 53 -4.60 -0.01 0.76
N TYR A 54 -4.39 0.05 2.07
CA TYR A 54 -5.44 -0.02 3.07
C TYR A 54 -5.18 1.03 4.14
N SER A 55 -6.25 1.58 4.70
CA SER A 55 -6.17 2.46 5.87
C SER A 55 -7.18 2.01 6.91
N SER A 56 -6.81 2.14 8.18
CA SER A 56 -7.71 1.88 9.30
C SER A 56 -8.41 3.16 9.70
N GLU A 57 -9.74 3.13 9.82
CA GLU A 57 -10.51 4.29 10.33
C GLU A 57 -10.23 4.58 11.82
N LYS A 58 -9.57 3.65 12.53
CA LYS A 58 -9.15 3.85 13.92
C LYS A 58 -7.88 4.69 14.04
N HIS A 59 -7.06 4.76 12.98
CA HIS A 59 -5.85 5.56 13.02
C HIS A 59 -6.23 7.04 12.97
N PRO A 60 -5.73 7.90 13.89
CA PRO A 60 -6.09 9.32 13.93
C PRO A 60 -5.77 10.05 12.61
N ASP A 61 -4.66 9.69 11.97
CA ASP A 61 -4.23 10.25 10.68
C ASP A 61 -4.61 9.37 9.47
N SER A 62 -5.72 8.63 9.55
CA SER A 62 -6.16 7.73 8.48
C SER A 62 -6.30 8.43 7.12
N VAL A 63 -5.68 7.85 6.09
CA VAL A 63 -5.63 8.44 4.73
C VAL A 63 -6.73 7.87 3.84
N ASP A 64 -7.29 8.70 2.96
CA ASP A 64 -8.11 8.23 1.83
C ASP A 64 -7.20 7.59 0.77
N VAL A 65 -7.05 6.27 0.84
CA VAL A 65 -6.18 5.53 -0.07
C VAL A 65 -6.70 5.49 -1.51
N SER A 66 -7.98 5.82 -1.73
CA SER A 66 -8.54 5.93 -3.08
C SER A 66 -7.92 7.10 -3.85
N VAL A 67 -7.58 8.19 -3.16
CA VAL A 67 -6.92 9.36 -3.77
C VAL A 67 -5.50 9.01 -4.20
N ILE A 68 -4.74 8.30 -3.35
CA ILE A 68 -3.40 7.81 -3.67
C ILE A 68 -3.43 6.88 -4.88
N ALA A 69 -4.33 5.89 -4.86
CA ALA A 69 -4.47 4.96 -5.97
C ALA A 69 -4.81 5.69 -7.29
N LYS A 70 -5.72 6.67 -7.26
CA LYS A 70 -6.08 7.47 -8.44
C LYS A 70 -4.91 8.28 -8.99
N LYS A 71 -4.08 8.90 -8.14
CA LYS A 71 -2.85 9.61 -8.56
C LYS A 71 -1.89 8.70 -9.35
N LEU A 72 -1.86 7.41 -9.00
CA LEU A 72 -1.05 6.40 -9.66
C LEU A 72 -1.74 5.75 -10.88
N GLY A 73 -2.96 6.17 -11.25
CA GLY A 73 -3.73 5.60 -12.36
C GLY A 73 -4.60 4.39 -11.99
N GLY A 74 -4.78 4.11 -10.69
CA GLY A 74 -5.65 3.07 -10.14
C GLY A 74 -6.97 3.60 -9.59
N GLY A 75 -7.53 2.90 -8.60
CA GLY A 75 -8.79 3.29 -7.96
C GLY A 75 -9.25 2.34 -6.85
N GLY A 76 -10.42 2.62 -6.27
CA GLY A 76 -11.03 1.82 -5.22
C GLY A 76 -11.85 2.64 -4.23
N HIS A 77 -11.97 2.13 -3.01
CA HIS A 77 -12.71 2.76 -1.91
C HIS A 77 -11.76 3.53 -0.98
N ARG A 78 -12.33 4.42 -0.16
CA ARG A 78 -11.60 5.27 0.78
C ARG A 78 -10.58 4.51 1.64
N SER A 79 -10.93 3.31 2.11
CA SER A 79 -10.12 2.50 3.04
C SER A 79 -9.46 1.29 2.37
N ALA A 80 -9.69 1.06 1.07
CA ALA A 80 -9.10 -0.04 0.31
C ALA A 80 -9.09 0.28 -1.19
N ALA A 81 -7.89 0.50 -1.74
CA ALA A 81 -7.72 0.85 -3.15
C ALA A 81 -6.43 0.27 -3.72
N GLY A 82 -6.30 0.20 -5.04
CA GLY A 82 -5.13 -0.42 -5.66
C GLY A 82 -4.80 0.11 -7.03
N VAL A 83 -3.60 -0.24 -7.47
CA VAL A 83 -3.05 0.15 -8.77
C VAL A 83 -2.13 -0.94 -9.30
N THR A 84 -2.02 -1.00 -10.62
CA THR A 84 -1.08 -1.86 -11.33
C THR A 84 -0.14 -0.97 -12.14
N LEU A 85 1.17 -1.14 -11.94
CA LEU A 85 2.21 -0.32 -12.55
C LEU A 85 3.16 -1.19 -13.37
N SER A 86 3.71 -0.64 -14.46
CA SER A 86 4.75 -1.29 -15.27
C SER A 86 6.17 -1.13 -14.70
N TYR A 87 6.29 -0.48 -13.54
CA TYR A 87 7.54 -0.19 -12.85
C TYR A 87 7.38 -0.43 -11.34
N ASN A 88 8.51 -0.59 -10.65
CA ASN A 88 8.51 -0.70 -9.20
C ASN A 88 8.41 0.71 -8.58
N LEU A 89 7.30 0.98 -7.90
CA LEU A 89 7.02 2.25 -7.22
C LEU A 89 8.14 2.68 -6.26
N PHE A 90 8.84 1.71 -5.63
CA PHE A 90 9.82 1.99 -4.59
C PHE A 90 11.24 2.25 -5.12
N GLU A 91 11.50 1.96 -6.39
CA GLU A 91 12.80 2.22 -7.04
C GLU A 91 12.74 3.46 -7.93
N HIS A 92 11.55 3.83 -8.41
CA HIS A 92 11.39 4.87 -9.43
C HIS A 92 11.41 6.31 -8.87
N ASN A 93 11.19 6.50 -7.57
CA ASN A 93 11.16 7.83 -6.93
C ASN A 93 12.51 8.21 -6.26
N SER A 94 13.63 7.77 -6.83
CA SER A 94 15.00 8.11 -6.39
C SER A 94 15.58 9.26 -7.19
#